data_AF-A0A961D3P5-F1
#
_entry.id   AF-A0A961D3P5-F1
#
_cell.length_a   1.000
_cell.length_b   1.000
_cell.length_c   1.000
_cell.angle_alpha   90.00
_cell.angle_beta   90.00
_cell.angle_gamma   90.00
#
_symmetry.space_group_name_H-M   'P 1'
#
loop_
_entity.id
_entity.type
_entity.pdbx_description
1 polymer ?
#
loop_
_entity_poly.entity_id
_entity_poly.type
_entity_poly.pdbx_seq_one_letter_code
_entity_poly.pdbx_strand_id
1 'polypeptide(L)'
;RLLDTGISLQQIRAAVAQLHEAGVHDLAQTTLMSDGASVYLCTSNDEVIDLVSRGQGVFGIAVGKVLTEVTSSLVDMDEHRDGATGAVDAGIDELAARRQERKSG
;
A
#
# COMPACT_ATOMS: atom_id res chain seq x y z
N ARG A 1 7.47 10.46 4.08
CA ARG A 1 7.24 9.92 5.44
C ARG A 1 8.38 9.05 5.96
N LEU A 2 8.85 8.03 5.24
CA LEU A 2 10.03 7.22 5.65
C LEU A 2 11.37 7.97 5.59
N LEU A 3 11.54 8.84 4.59
CA LEU A 3 12.74 9.67 4.44
C LEU A 3 12.84 10.80 5.48
N ASP A 4 11.69 11.20 6.05
CA ASP A 4 11.61 12.30 7.01
C ASP A 4 11.98 11.87 8.44
N THR A 5 12.07 10.55 8.70
CA THR A 5 12.38 9.98 10.02
C THR A 5 13.86 9.57 10.17
N GLY A 6 14.73 9.98 9.25
CA GLY A 6 16.17 9.67 9.32
C GLY A 6 16.55 8.28 8.80
N ILE A 7 15.62 7.56 8.17
CA ILE A 7 15.89 6.28 7.51
C ILE A 7 16.44 6.58 6.11
N SER A 8 17.66 6.16 5.81
CA SER A 8 18.29 6.41 4.52
C SER A 8 17.58 5.64 3.40
N LEU A 9 17.53 6.25 2.22
CA LEU A 9 16.99 5.62 0.99
C LEU A 9 17.70 4.30 0.64
N GLN A 10 18.97 4.15 1.05
CA GLN A 10 19.74 2.94 0.86
C GLN A 10 19.28 1.80 1.79
N GLN A 11 19.00 2.11 3.06
CA GLN A 11 18.43 1.16 4.02
C GLN A 11 17.04 0.69 3.60
N ILE A 12 16.20 1.59 3.09
CA ILE A 12 14.88 1.23 2.55
C ILE A 12 15.03 0.24 1.38
N ARG A 13 15.94 0.48 0.44
CA ARG A 13 16.17 -0.45 -0.68
C ARG A 13 16.66 -1.82 -0.23
N ALA A 14 17.56 -1.88 0.75
CA ALA A 14 18.05 -3.13 1.29
C ALA A 14 16.91 -3.92 1.96
N ALA A 15 16.07 -3.25 2.75
CA ALA A 15 14.89 -3.85 3.37
C ALA A 15 13.89 -4.40 2.33
N VAL A 16 13.62 -3.64 1.26
CA VAL A 16 12.74 -4.09 0.17
C VAL A 16 13.31 -5.31 -0.55
N ALA A 17 14.62 -5.36 -0.76
CA ALA A 17 15.28 -6.53 -1.37
C ALA A 17 15.14 -7.78 -0.48
N GLN A 18 15.32 -7.63 0.84
CA GLN A 18 15.14 -8.71 1.81
C GLN A 18 13.69 -9.20 1.88
N LEU A 19 12.72 -8.29 1.87
CA LEU A 19 11.30 -8.63 1.79
C LEU A 19 10.97 -9.42 0.51
N HIS A 20 11.59 -9.05 -0.61
CA HIS A 20 11.42 -9.74 -1.89
C HIS A 20 12.02 -11.16 -1.86
N GLU A 21 13.19 -11.34 -1.24
CA GLU A 21 13.82 -12.67 -1.06
C GLU A 21 13.06 -13.57 -0.09
N ALA A 22 12.47 -13.01 0.98
CA ALA A 22 11.70 -13.75 1.99
C ALA A 22 10.38 -14.31 1.45
N GLY A 23 9.88 -13.79 0.33
CA GLY A 23 8.66 -14.24 -0.33
C GLY A 23 7.37 -13.60 0.21
N VAL A 24 6.36 -13.49 -0.66
CA VAL A 24 5.16 -12.67 -0.45
C VAL A 24 4.25 -13.23 0.67
N HIS A 25 4.35 -14.52 0.99
CA HIS A 25 3.46 -15.19 1.94
C HIS A 25 3.72 -14.84 3.40
N ASP A 26 4.92 -14.39 3.76
CA ASP A 26 5.28 -14.06 5.15
C ASP A 26 5.14 -12.56 5.48
N LEU A 27 4.80 -11.76 4.48
CA LEU A 27 4.66 -10.31 4.62
C LEU A 27 3.55 -9.88 5.58
N ALA A 28 2.53 -10.73 5.75
CA ALA A 28 1.36 -10.43 6.58
C ALA A 28 1.69 -10.30 8.07
N GLN A 29 2.70 -11.03 8.55
CA GLN A 29 3.15 -10.98 9.95
C GLN A 29 4.48 -10.23 10.12
N THR A 30 5.03 -9.71 9.02
CA THR A 30 6.32 -9.02 9.04
C THR A 30 6.19 -7.58 9.55
N THR A 31 7.01 -7.23 10.52
CA THR A 31 7.25 -5.88 11.00
C THR A 31 8.67 -5.45 10.66
N LEU A 32 8.79 -4.38 9.89
CA LEU A 32 10.08 -3.75 9.61
C LEU A 32 10.45 -2.84 10.78
N MET A 33 11.60 -3.04 11.39
CA MET A 33 12.07 -2.25 12.53
C MET A 33 13.37 -1.51 12.17
N SER A 34 13.52 -0.26 12.59
CA SER A 34 14.77 0.49 12.40
C SER A 34 15.15 1.27 13.66
N ASP A 35 16.44 1.28 13.98
CA ASP A 35 17.06 2.09 15.05
C ASP A 35 17.80 3.33 14.49
N GLY A 36 17.63 3.62 13.20
CA GLY A 36 18.32 4.69 12.47
C GLY A 36 19.66 4.29 11.84
N ALA A 37 20.31 3.22 12.32
CA ALA A 37 21.57 2.71 11.76
C ALA A 37 21.35 1.44 10.92
N SER A 38 20.45 0.58 11.36
CA SER A 38 20.13 -0.70 10.76
C SER A 38 18.63 -0.85 10.55
N VAL A 39 18.27 -1.83 9.72
CA VAL A 39 16.89 -2.25 9.52
C VAL A 39 16.81 -3.75 9.77
N TYR A 40 15.78 -4.15 10.49
CA TYR A 40 15.53 -5.51 10.93
C TYR A 40 14.16 -5.95 10.43
N LEU A 41 14.08 -7.23 10.05
CA LEU A 41 12.84 -7.87 9.65
C LEU A 41 12.40 -8.77 10.81
N CYS A 42 11.34 -8.36 11.50
CA CYS A 42 10.78 -9.14 12.60
C CYS A 42 9.54 -9.87 12.12
N THR A 43 9.48 -11.18 12.28
CA THR A 43 8.30 -11.99 11.96
C THR A 43 7.53 -12.44 13.21
N SER A 44 8.06 -12.14 14.39
CA SER A 44 7.43 -12.43 15.68
C SER A 44 7.51 -11.26 16.66
N ASN A 45 6.60 -11.26 17.65
CA ASN A 45 6.62 -10.26 18.72
C ASN A 45 7.87 -10.38 19.60
N ASP A 46 8.42 -11.57 19.78
CA ASP A 46 9.60 -11.78 20.62
C ASP A 46 10.84 -11.11 20.02
N GLU A 47 10.99 -11.15 18.69
CA GLU A 47 12.06 -10.44 17.98
C GLU A 47 11.92 -8.91 18.10
N VAL A 48 10.69 -8.40 18.04
CA VAL A 48 10.41 -6.98 18.28
C VAL A 48 10.80 -6.58 19.71
N ILE A 49 10.43 -7.40 20.70
CA ILE A 49 10.74 -7.16 22.10
C ILE A 49 12.25 -7.22 22.36
N ASP A 50 12.96 -8.19 21.81
CA ASP A 50 14.43 -8.29 21.95
C ASP A 50 15.11 -7.03 21.41
N LEU A 51 14.65 -6.52 20.26
CA LEU A 51 15.21 -5.32 19.66
C LEU A 51 14.97 -4.08 20.51
N VAL A 52 13.74 -3.90 21.03
CA VAL A 52 13.39 -2.76 21.92
C VAL A 52 14.14 -2.83 23.25
N SER A 53 14.35 -4.05 23.78
CA SER A 53 14.97 -4.27 25.09
C SER A 53 16.45 -3.84 25.15
N ARG A 54 17.09 -3.60 24.01
CA ARG A 54 18.49 -3.10 23.94
C ARG A 54 18.63 -1.62 24.31
N GLY A 55 17.52 -0.93 24.64
CA GLY A 55 17.54 0.45 25.13
C GLY A 55 17.70 1.52 24.04
N GLN A 56 17.57 1.13 22.77
CA GLN A 56 17.58 2.03 21.62
C GLN A 56 16.15 2.36 21.19
N GLY A 57 15.91 3.63 20.83
CA GLY A 57 14.65 4.04 20.23
C GLY A 57 14.51 3.42 18.84
N VAL A 58 13.41 2.68 18.61
CA VAL A 58 13.16 1.99 17.35
C VAL A 58 11.85 2.44 16.73
N PHE A 59 11.84 2.50 15.40
CA PHE A 59 10.66 2.78 14.59
C PHE A 59 10.20 1.50 13.90
N GLY A 60 8.94 1.11 14.10
CA GLY A 60 8.34 -0.08 13.54
C GLY A 60 7.29 0.22 12.47
N ILE A 61 7.26 -0.58 11.41
CA ILE A 61 6.26 -0.54 10.34
C ILE A 61 5.70 -1.94 10.16
N ALA A 62 4.41 -2.10 10.47
CA ALA A 62 3.69 -3.34 10.20
C ALA A 62 3.43 -3.46 8.70
N VAL A 63 4.29 -4.21 7.99
CA VAL A 63 4.24 -4.35 6.53
C VAL A 63 2.94 -5.01 6.09
N GLY A 64 2.50 -6.03 6.81
CA GLY A 64 1.24 -6.72 6.53
C GLY A 64 0.01 -5.81 6.59
N LYS A 65 -0.04 -4.89 7.56
CA LYS A 65 -1.15 -3.94 7.67
C LYS A 65 -1.16 -2.93 6.52
N VAL A 66 0.02 -2.42 6.13
CA VAL A 66 0.14 -1.50 5.00
C VAL A 66 -0.23 -2.19 3.68
N LEU A 67 0.15 -3.45 3.50
CA LEU A 67 -0.22 -4.24 2.31
C LEU A 67 -1.74 -4.37 2.19
N THR A 68 -2.43 -4.71 3.28
CA THR A 68 -3.89 -4.81 3.31
C THR A 68 -4.55 -3.46 3.01
N GLU A 69 -4.05 -2.37 3.59
CA GLU A 69 -4.58 -1.01 3.37
C GLU A 69 -4.42 -0.57 1.90
N VAL A 70 -3.25 -0.81 1.31
CA VAL A 70 -2.98 -0.50 -0.10
C VAL A 70 -3.86 -1.37 -1.01
N THR A 71 -3.98 -2.66 -0.72
CA THR A 71 -4.85 -3.56 -1.50
C THR A 71 -6.31 -3.12 -1.43
N SER A 72 -6.78 -2.72 -0.24
CA SER A 72 -8.14 -2.19 -0.07
C SER A 72 -8.35 -0.90 -0.86
N SER A 73 -7.38 0.02 -0.85
CA SER A 73 -7.47 1.26 -1.64
C SER A 73 -7.49 0.99 -3.14
N LEU A 74 -6.79 -0.04 -3.63
CA LEU A 74 -6.82 -0.42 -5.04
C LEU A 74 -8.19 -1.00 -5.44
N VAL A 75 -8.78 -1.86 -4.60
CA VAL A 75 -10.13 -2.41 -4.83
C VAL A 75 -11.16 -1.28 -4.89
N ASP A 76 -11.11 -0.34 -3.95
CA ASP A 76 -12.02 0.81 -3.92
C ASP A 76 -11.92 1.65 -5.20
N MET A 77 -10.70 1.85 -5.73
CA MET A 77 -10.50 2.57 -7.00
C MET A 77 -11.09 1.84 -8.21
N ASP A 78 -10.99 0.51 -8.27
CA ASP A 78 -11.58 -0.29 -9.34
C ASP A 78 -13.11 -0.30 -9.27
N GLU A 79 -13.70 -0.41 -8.07
CA GLU A 79 -15.16 -0.30 -7.87
C GLU A 79 -15.70 1.07 -8.32
N HIS A 80 -14.98 2.15 -8.01
CA HIS A 80 -15.33 3.49 -8.49
C HIS A 80 -15.17 3.63 -10.01
N ARG A 81 -14.26 2.88 -10.63
CA ARG A 81 -14.05 2.88 -12.09
C ARG A 81 -15.19 2.18 -12.81
N ASP A 82 -15.68 1.06 -12.29
CA ASP A 82 -16.82 0.32 -12.83
C ASP A 82 -18.15 1.09 -12.61
N GLY A 83 -18.31 1.75 -11.46
CA GLY A 83 -19.43 2.66 -11.23
C GLY A 83 -19.40 3.89 -12.15
N ALA A 84 -18.20 4.44 -12.41
CA ALA A 84 -18.03 5.56 -13.33
C ALA A 84 -18.34 5.17 -14.76
N THR A 85 -17.82 4.04 -15.27
CA THR A 85 -18.08 3.58 -16.65
C THR A 85 -19.56 3.36 -16.92
N GLY A 86 -20.31 2.77 -15.98
CA GLY A 86 -21.76 2.64 -16.10
C GLY A 86 -22.50 3.98 -16.15
N ALA A 87 -22.05 4.98 -15.38
CA ALA A 87 -22.61 6.33 -15.42
C ALA A 87 -22.24 7.08 -16.72
N VAL A 88 -21.04 6.86 -17.27
CA VAL A 88 -20.64 7.43 -18.56
C VAL A 88 -21.48 6.82 -19.68
N ASP A 89 -21.64 5.49 -19.71
CA ASP A 89 -22.42 4.76 -20.74
C ASP A 89 -23.88 5.25 -20.81
N ALA A 90 -24.54 5.34 -19.64
CA ALA A 90 -25.89 5.90 -19.54
C ALA A 90 -25.98 7.36 -20.04
N GLY A 91 -24.96 8.18 -19.76
CA GLY A 91 -24.89 9.56 -20.23
C GLY A 91 -24.65 9.69 -21.75
N ILE A 92 -23.88 8.78 -22.35
CA ILE A 92 -23.64 8.75 -23.80
C ILE A 92 -24.94 8.37 -24.53
N ASP A 93 -25.69 7.39 -24.02
CA ASP A 93 -26.98 6.96 -24.55
C ASP A 93 -28.02 8.08 -24.50
N GLU A 94 -28.14 8.79 -23.37
CA GLU A 94 -29.05 9.93 -23.25
C GLU A 94 -28.70 11.06 -24.24
N LEU A 95 -27.41 11.35 -24.41
CA LEU A 95 -26.94 12.35 -25.37
C LEU A 95 -27.18 11.93 -26.83
N ALA A 96 -27.03 10.63 -27.13
CA ALA A 96 -27.32 10.07 -28.45
C ALA A 96 -28.81 10.19 -28.80
N ALA A 97 -29.71 9.87 -27.86
CA ALA A 97 -31.15 10.05 -28.01
C ALA A 97 -31.53 11.51 -28.32
N ARG A 98 -31.01 12.46 -27.54
CA ARG A 98 -31.23 13.91 -27.74
C ARG A 98 -30.68 14.44 -29.08
N ARG A 99 -29.73 13.74 -29.71
CA ARG A 99 -29.20 14.11 -31.04
C ARG A 99 -30.09 13.58 -32.17
N GLN A 100 -30.74 12.43 -32.00
CA GLN A 100 -31.67 11.89 -32.99
C GLN A 100 -32.94 12.72 -33.07
N GLU A 101 -33.48 13.15 -31.93
CA GLU A 101 -34.66 14.04 -31.87
C GLU A 101 -34.42 15.37 -32.60
N ARG A 102 -33.19 15.91 -32.53
CA ARG A 102 -32.81 17.15 -33.24
C ARG A 102 -32.56 16.99 -34.73
N LYS A 103 -32.39 15.78 -35.25
CA LYS A 103 -32.18 15.51 -36.69
C LYS A 103 -33.46 15.22 -37.46
N SER A 104 -34.55 14.90 -36.76
CA SER A 104 -35.83 14.53 -37.36
C SER A 104 -36.87 15.65 -37.38
N GLY A 105 -36.47 16.90 -37.09
CA GLY A 105 -37.28 18.11 -37.24
C GLY A 105 -36.63 19.09 -38.20
#